data_AF-A0A970JBV5-F1
#
_entry.id   AF-A0A970JBV5-F1
#
_cell.length_a   1.000
_cell.length_b   1.000
_cell.length_c   1.000
_cell.angle_alpha   90.00
_cell.angle_beta   90.00
_cell.angle_gamma   90.00
#
_symmetry.space_group_name_H-M   'P 1'
#
loop_
_entity.id
_entity.type
_entity.pdbx_description
1 polymer ?
#
loop_
_entity_poly.entity_id
_entity_poly.type
_entity_poly.pdbx_seq_one_letter_code
_entity_poly.pdbx_strand_id
1 'polypeptide(L)'
;SRGVKVEIKENDCFIDLHVTVEYGSRIPEVAWEIQESVKKEVETLTGLNVVKVNIHVDGVYIPKEDAPIKSQIVSDETADEE
;
A
#
# COMPACT_ATOMS: atom_id res chain seq x y z
N SER A 1 2.68 -3.17 15.21
CA SER A 1 2.97 -4.06 14.07
C SER A 1 1.64 -4.49 13.45
N ARG A 2 1.17 -3.77 12.42
CA ARG A 2 -0.01 -4.18 11.65
C ARG A 2 0.45 -5.36 10.80
N GLY A 3 0.13 -6.55 11.28
CA GLY A 3 0.90 -7.76 11.02
C GLY A 3 0.22 -8.68 10.04
N VAL A 4 1.01 -9.20 9.10
CA VAL A 4 0.67 -10.41 8.36
C VAL A 4 0.63 -11.56 9.37
N LYS A 5 -0.50 -12.28 9.45
CA LYS A 5 -0.60 -13.51 10.23
C LYS A 5 -0.59 -14.68 9.27
N VAL A 6 0.29 -15.64 9.53
CA VAL A 6 0.38 -16.87 8.74
C VAL A 6 0.21 -18.03 9.70
N GLU A 7 -0.69 -18.94 9.35
CA GLU A 7 -0.91 -20.20 10.06
C GLU A 7 -0.65 -21.34 9.10
N ILE A 8 0.29 -22.21 9.47
CA ILE A 8 0.65 -23.38 8.67
C ILE A 8 0.15 -24.60 9.43
N LYS A 9 -0.65 -25.42 8.77
CA LYS A 9 -1.14 -26.69 9.30
C LYS A 9 -0.76 -27.79 8.33
N GLU A 10 0.17 -28.64 8.74
CA GLU A 10 0.74 -29.69 7.90
C GLU A 10 1.37 -29.11 6.63
N ASN A 11 0.68 -29.19 5.49
CA ASN A 11 1.12 -28.62 4.21
C ASN A 11 0.22 -27.47 3.72
N ASP A 12 -0.81 -27.14 4.48
CA ASP A 12 -1.76 -26.08 4.14
C ASP A 12 -1.37 -24.77 4.84
N CYS A 13 -1.44 -23.68 4.07
CA CYS A 13 -1.12 -22.33 4.51
C CYS A 13 -2.36 -21.44 4.49
N PHE A 14 -2.63 -20.80 5.62
CA PHE A 14 -3.69 -19.81 5.82
C PHE A 14 -3.05 -18.46 6.11
N ILE A 15 -3.44 -17.46 5.34
CA ILE A 15 -2.81 -16.14 5.39
C ILE A 15 -3.90 -15.10 5.68
N ASP A 16 -3.69 -14.29 6.72
CA ASP A 16 -4.47 -13.10 7.02
C ASP A 16 -3.60 -11.86 6.84
N LEU A 17 -4.07 -10.95 5.97
CA LEU A 17 -3.38 -9.72 5.61
C LEU A 17 -4.20 -8.52 6.07
N HIS A 18 -3.54 -7.57 6.71
CA HIS A 18 -4.10 -6.28 7.08
C HIS A 18 -3.48 -5.21 6.20
N VAL A 19 -4.29 -4.62 5.31
CA VAL A 19 -3.82 -3.66 4.30
C VAL A 19 -4.51 -2.31 4.47
N THR A 20 -3.79 -1.25 4.11
CA THR A 20 -4.36 0.09 3.93
C THR A 20 -4.34 0.38 2.44
N VAL A 21 -5.50 0.70 1.87
CA VAL A 21 -5.64 0.94 0.42
C VAL A 21 -5.57 2.43 0.12
N GLU A 22 -5.10 2.82 -1.05
CA GLU A 22 -5.07 4.22 -1.44
C GLU A 22 -6.46 4.72 -1.90
N TYR A 23 -6.76 5.99 -1.62
CA TYR A 23 -7.96 6.64 -2.09
C TYR A 23 -7.98 6.69 -3.62
N GLY A 24 -9.11 6.33 -4.23
CA GLY A 24 -9.25 6.22 -5.67
C GLY A 24 -8.94 4.82 -6.23
N SER A 25 -8.39 3.90 -5.43
CA SER A 25 -8.21 2.51 -5.83
C SER A 25 -9.50 1.70 -5.74
N ARG A 26 -9.66 0.75 -6.67
CA ARG A 26 -10.75 -0.23 -6.63
C ARG A 26 -10.38 -1.37 -5.69
N ILE A 27 -10.92 -1.34 -4.48
CA ILE A 27 -10.64 -2.35 -3.44
C ILE A 27 -10.77 -3.80 -3.95
N PRO A 28 -11.82 -4.19 -4.71
CA PRO A 28 -11.94 -5.56 -5.19
C PRO A 28 -10.80 -5.98 -6.14
N GLU A 29 -10.33 -5.05 -6.97
CA GLU A 29 -9.28 -5.29 -7.96
C GLU A 29 -7.92 -5.42 -7.26
N VAL A 30 -7.59 -4.47 -6.39
CA VAL A 30 -6.37 -4.51 -5.58
C VAL A 30 -6.34 -5.75 -4.68
N ALA A 31 -7.47 -6.11 -4.05
CA ALA A 31 -7.55 -7.30 -3.22
C ALA A 31 -7.31 -8.58 -4.04
N TRP A 32 -7.87 -8.66 -5.25
CA TRP A 32 -7.66 -9.81 -6.14
C TRP A 32 -6.18 -9.95 -6.54
N GLU A 33 -5.54 -8.86 -6.95
CA GLU A 33 -4.12 -8.85 -7.30
C GLU A 33 -3.24 -9.30 -6.14
N ILE A 34 -3.51 -8.79 -4.93
CA ILE A 34 -2.79 -9.19 -3.72
C ILE A 34 -3.00 -10.67 -3.43
N GLN A 35 -4.23 -11.19 -3.54
CA GLN A 35 -4.52 -12.61 -3.32
C GLN A 35 -3.72 -13.50 -4.29
N GLU A 36 -3.70 -13.14 -5.57
CA GLU A 36 -3.02 -13.92 -6.61
C GLU A 36 -1.49 -13.88 -6.45
N SER A 37 -0.92 -12.69 -6.21
CA SER A 37 0.52 -12.52 -5.98
C SER A 37 0.97 -13.30 -4.74
N VAL A 38 0.29 -13.12 -3.61
CA VAL A 38 0.65 -13.78 -2.35
C VAL A 38 0.52 -15.30 -2.48
N LYS A 39 -0.57 -15.79 -3.07
CA LYS A 39 -0.75 -17.23 -3.31
C LYS A 39 0.40 -17.78 -4.15
N LYS A 40 0.63 -17.19 -5.31
CA LYS A 40 1.66 -17.66 -6.25
C LYS A 40 3.05 -17.64 -5.63
N GLU A 41 3.43 -16.55 -4.98
CA GLU A 41 4.77 -16.40 -4.40
C GLU A 41 4.98 -17.37 -3.25
N VAL A 42 4.03 -17.51 -2.34
CA VAL A 42 4.16 -18.43 -1.20
C VAL A 42 4.21 -19.89 -1.67
N GLU A 43 3.33 -20.28 -2.60
CA GLU A 43 3.36 -21.64 -3.17
C GLU A 43 4.68 -21.91 -3.91
N THR A 44 5.18 -20.94 -4.69
CA THR A 44 6.41 -21.10 -5.48
C THR A 44 7.66 -21.15 -4.61
N LEU A 45 7.75 -20.31 -3.58
CA LEU A 45 8.95 -20.19 -2.74
C LEU A 45 9.04 -21.29 -1.70
N THR A 46 7.90 -21.73 -1.16
CA THR A 46 7.87 -22.64 -0.01
C THR A 46 7.36 -24.05 -0.34
N GLY A 47 6.66 -24.22 -1.47
CA GLY A 47 6.00 -25.47 -1.83
C GLY A 47 4.78 -25.82 -1.00
N LEU A 48 4.34 -24.91 -0.10
CA LEU A 48 3.11 -25.07 0.67
C LEU A 48 1.88 -24.86 -0.21
N ASN A 49 0.75 -25.46 0.15
CA ASN A 49 -0.53 -25.26 -0.51
C ASN A 49 -1.28 -24.09 0.15
N VAL A 50 -1.50 -22.99 -0.56
CA VAL A 50 -2.20 -21.85 0.02
C VAL A 50 -3.71 -22.03 -0.15
N VAL A 51 -4.37 -22.41 0.95
CA VAL A 51 -5.80 -22.72 0.97
C VAL A 51 -6.63 -21.45 0.99
N LYS A 52 -6.20 -20.44 1.75
CA LYS A 52 -6.98 -19.21 1.94
C LYS A 52 -6.08 -17.99 2.18
N VAL A 53 -6.44 -16.89 1.51
CA VAL A 53 -5.85 -15.56 1.72
C VAL A 53 -6.97 -14.59 2.08
N ASN A 54 -7.05 -14.19 3.34
CA ASN A 54 -7.99 -13.20 3.84
C ASN A 54 -7.34 -11.82 3.80
N ILE A 55 -8.05 -10.84 3.25
CA ILE A 55 -7.59 -9.45 3.20
C ILE A 55 -8.56 -8.61 4.04
N HIS A 56 -8.01 -7.96 5.05
CA HIS A 56 -8.66 -7.00 5.91
C HIS A 56 -8.20 -5.60 5.52
N VAL A 57 -9.14 -4.76 5.08
CA VAL A 57 -8.87 -3.36 4.79
C VAL A 57 -9.09 -2.54 6.05
N ASP A 58 -7.99 -2.17 6.71
CA ASP A 58 -8.03 -1.45 7.99
C ASP A 58 -8.25 0.06 7.81
N GLY A 59 -8.03 0.58 6.61
CA GLY A 59 -8.19 2.00 6.32
C GLY A 59 -7.87 2.38 4.89
N VAL A 60 -8.15 3.65 4.59
CA VAL A 60 -7.84 4.29 3.31
C VAL A 60 -6.78 5.36 3.53
N TYR A 61 -5.67 5.27 2.80
CA TYR A 61 -4.66 6.31 2.74
C TYR A 61 -5.07 7.33 1.68
N ILE A 62 -5.23 8.58 2.10
CA ILE A 62 -5.46 9.70 1.20
C ILE A 62 -4.11 10.40 1.03
N PRO A 63 -3.48 10.36 -0.16
CA PRO A 63 -2.28 11.13 -0.40
C PRO A 63 -2.63 12.61 -0.19
N LYS A 64 -1.87 13.29 0.68
CA LYS A 64 -1.97 14.75 0.76
C LYS A 64 -1.35 15.28 -0.53
N GLU A 65 -2.09 16.11 -1.27
CA GLU A 65 -1.48 16.94 -2.30
C GLU A 65 -0.34 17.71 -1.64
N ASP A 66 0.89 17.44 -2.07
CA ASP A 66 2.01 18.32 -1.78
C ASP A 66 1.65 19.68 -2.36
N ALA A 67 1.25 20.61 -1.49
CA ALA A 67 0.92 21.96 -1.88
C ALA A 67 2.09 22.51 -2.72
N PRO A 68 1.84 23.05 -3.93
CA PRO A 68 2.91 23.59 -4.74
C PRO A 68 3.61 24.69 -3.94
N ILE A 69 4.92 24.52 -3.74
CA ILE A 69 5.80 25.58 -3.22
C ILE A 69 5.60 26.77 -4.15
N LYS A 70 4.83 27.77 -3.72
CA LYS A 70 4.74 29.05 -4.43
C LYS A 70 6.13 29.67 -4.41
N SER A 71 6.75 29.75 -5.57
CA SER A 71 7.80 30.74 -5.81
C SER A 71 7.19 32.13 -5.51
N GLN A 72 7.68 32.78 -4.45
CA GLN A 72 7.68 34.25 -4.38
C GLN A 72 8.94 34.67 -5.14
N ILE A 73 8.83 34.97 -6.43
CA ILE A 73 8.57 36.30 -7.00
C ILE A 73 9.56 37.33 -6.45
N VAL A 74 10.51 37.63 -7.33
CA VAL A 74 11.35 38.81 -7.43
C VAL A 74 10.49 40.06 -7.22
N SER A 75 10.84 40.91 -6.26
CA SER A 75 10.52 42.34 -6.33
C SER A 75 11.80 43.07 -6.65
N ASP A 76 11.84 43.53 -7.89
CA ASP A 76 12.77 44.48 -8.49
C ASP A 76 13.03 45.71 -7.60
N GLU A 77 14.24 46.24 -7.80
CA GLU A 77 14.64 47.65 -7.82
C GLU A 77 14.04 48.61 -6.78
N THR A 78 14.93 49.17 -5.95
CA THR A 78 15.06 50.64 -5.90
C THR A 78 16.54 50.98 -5.78
N ALA A 79 17.04 51.64 -6.82
CA ALA A 79 18.22 52.48 -6.77
C ALA A 79 17.94 53.73 -5.92
N ASP A 80 19.05 54.38 -5.56
CA ASP A 80 19.25 55.76 -5.09
C ASP A 80 19.52 56.02 -3.59
N GLU A 81 20.76 56.53 -3.40
CA GLU A 81 21.29 57.51 -2.44
C GLU A 81 21.40 57.09 -0.94
N GLU A 82 22.54 57.16 -0.25
CA GLU A 82 23.68 58.10 -0.25
C GLU A 82 25.08 57.44 -0.37
#